data_AF-A0A7C3GQG7-F1
#
_entry.id   AF-A0A7C3GQG7-F1
#
_cell.length_a   1.000
_cell.length_b   1.000
_cell.length_c   1.000
_cell.angle_alpha   90.00
_cell.angle_beta   90.00
_cell.angle_gamma   90.00
#
_symmetry.space_group_name_H-M   'P 1'
#
loop_
_entity.id
_entity.type
_entity.pdbx_description
1 polymer ?
#
loop_
_entity_poly.entity_id
_entity_poly.type
_entity_poly.pdbx_seq_one_letter_code
_entity_poly.pdbx_strand_id
1 'polypeptide(L)' 'MAHKIVEQLWFAREKWQSGYAGISAEDATKRLGEANSVSWMVGHLAYFEQLTWCELAQGKTVVAGLKKYGFG' A
#
# COMPACT_ATOMS: atom_id res chain seq x y z
N MET A 1 -20.14 12.36 4.73
CA MET A 1 -18.85 12.67 4.06
C MET A 1 -17.74 12.38 5.03
N ALA A 2 -16.64 11.78 4.55
CA ALA A 2 -15.45 11.58 5.38
C ALA A 2 -14.71 12.93 5.53
N HIS A 3 -13.74 12.97 6.45
CA HIS A 3 -12.83 14.12 6.58
C HIS A 3 -12.01 14.32 5.29
N LYS A 4 -11.67 15.56 4.91
CA LYS A 4 -10.99 15.87 3.64
C LYS A 4 -9.67 15.10 3.41
N ILE A 5 -8.90 14.89 4.47
CA ILE A 5 -7.67 14.09 4.40
C ILE A 5 -7.97 12.61 4.06
N VAL A 6 -9.09 12.07 4.55
CA VAL A 6 -9.51 10.70 4.23
C VAL A 6 -9.93 10.60 2.76
N GLU A 7 -10.65 11.61 2.25
CA GLU A 7 -11.00 11.67 0.83
C GLU A 7 -9.74 11.74 -0.06
N GLN A 8 -8.73 12.52 0.34
CA GLN A 8 -7.44 12.59 -0.36
C GLN A 8 -6.70 11.24 -0.36
N LEU A 9 -6.70 10.52 0.76
CA LEU A 9 -6.10 9.19 0.85
C LEU A 9 -6.79 8.19 -0.08
N TRP A 10 -8.13 8.19 -0.13
CA TRP A 10 -8.88 7.33 -1.04
C TRP A 10 -8.59 7.66 -2.50
N PHE A 11 -8.57 8.93 -2.87
CA PHE A 11 -8.21 9.36 -4.21
C PHE A 11 -6.77 8.93 -4.58
N ALA A 12 -5.81 9.17 -3.69
CA ALA A 12 -4.41 8.80 -3.92
C ALA A 12 -4.26 7.28 -4.12
N ARG A 13 -4.95 6.47 -3.30
CA ARG A 13 -4.97 5.02 -3.43
C ARG A 13 -5.57 4.56 -4.76
N GLU A 14 -6.70 5.13 -5.17
CA GLU A 14 -7.34 4.80 -6.45
C GLU A 14 -6.42 5.12 -7.63
N LYS A 15 -5.81 6.32 -7.65
CA LYS A 15 -4.88 6.70 -8.73
C LYS A 15 -3.63 5.85 -8.74
N TRP A 16 -3.10 5.52 -7.57
CA TRP A 16 -1.97 4.61 -7.45
C TRP A 16 -2.27 3.22 -8.03
N GLN A 17 -3.41 2.61 -7.65
CA GLN A 17 -3.82 1.31 -8.19
C GLN A 17 -4.04 1.37 -9.70
N SER A 18 -4.66 2.44 -10.21
CA SER A 18 -4.88 2.61 -11.65
C SER A 18 -3.57 2.69 -12.44
N GLY A 19 -2.51 3.25 -11.85
CA GLY A 19 -1.18 3.35 -12.47
C GLY A 19 -0.50 2.00 -12.71
N TYR A 20 -1.00 0.92 -12.11
CA TYR A 20 -0.48 -0.44 -12.26
C TYR A 20 -1.30 -1.32 -13.21
N ALA A 21 -2.36 -0.77 -13.81
CA ALA A 21 -3.16 -1.51 -14.76
C ALA A 21 -2.29 -2.05 -15.91
N GLY A 22 -2.29 -3.37 -16.09
CA GLY A 22 -1.53 -4.05 -17.14
C GLY A 22 -0.09 -4.44 -16.78
N ILE A 23 0.41 -4.12 -15.58
CA ILE A 23 1.72 -4.61 -15.13
C ILE A 23 1.60 -6.11 -14.79
N SER A 24 2.46 -6.93 -15.39
CA SER A 24 2.52 -8.36 -15.08
C SER A 24 3.07 -8.61 -13.67
N ALA A 25 2.70 -9.73 -13.03
CA ALA A 25 3.26 -10.09 -11.74
C ALA A 25 4.79 -10.26 -11.81
N GLU A 26 5.30 -10.77 -12.93
CA GLU A 26 6.74 -10.90 -13.16
C GLU A 26 7.42 -9.53 -13.13
N ASP A 27 6.93 -8.56 -13.91
CA ASP A 27 7.49 -7.21 -13.98
C ASP A 27 7.34 -6.45 -12.66
N ALA A 28 6.24 -6.66 -11.95
CA ALA A 28 6.02 -6.04 -10.65
C ALA A 28 7.08 -6.39 -9.61
N THR A 29 7.76 -7.54 -9.75
CA THR A 29 8.85 -7.96 -8.85
C THR A 29 10.22 -7.44 -9.23
N LYS A 30 10.39 -6.90 -10.44
CA LYS A 30 11.69 -6.40 -10.92
C LYS A 30 12.03 -5.08 -10.24
N ARG A 31 13.31 -4.89 -9.91
CA ARG A 31 13.88 -3.58 -9.55
C ARG A 31 14.40 -2.92 -10.82
N LEU A 32 14.01 -1.66 -11.05
CA LEU A 32 14.46 -0.87 -12.19
C LEU A 32 15.34 0.26 -11.68
N GLY A 33 16.66 0.14 -11.88
CA GLY A 33 17.64 1.05 -11.31
C GLY A 33 17.66 1.00 -9.77
N GLU A 34 17.71 2.17 -9.14
CA GLU A 34 17.74 2.29 -7.68
C GLU A 34 16.35 2.14 -7.03
N ALA A 35 15.27 2.16 -7.84
CA ALA A 35 13.92 2.04 -7.33
C ALA A 35 13.62 0.67 -6.72
N ASN A 36 12.78 0.65 -5.67
CA ASN A 36 12.19 -0.58 -5.17
C ASN A 36 11.22 -1.16 -6.22
N SER A 37 11.02 -2.47 -6.17
CA SER A 37 10.02 -3.11 -7.04
C SER A 37 8.61 -2.62 -6.73
N VAL A 38 7.71 -2.70 -7.71
CA VAL A 38 6.29 -2.36 -7.52
C VAL A 38 5.68 -3.23 -6.43
N SER A 39 5.99 -4.53 -6.41
CA SER A 39 5.51 -5.47 -5.39
C SER A 39 5.92 -5.07 -3.97
N TRP A 40 7.15 -4.56 -3.81
CA TRP A 40 7.64 -4.05 -2.53
C TRP A 40 6.87 -2.79 -2.10
N MET A 41 6.71 -1.83 -3.02
CA MET A 41 5.97 -0.59 -2.74
C MET A 41 4.52 -0.85 -2.34
N VAL A 42 3.83 -1.74 -3.06
CA VAL A 42 2.44 -2.14 -2.76
C VAL A 42 2.34 -2.78 -1.37
N GLY A 43 3.20 -3.75 -1.07
CA GLY A 43 3.19 -4.41 0.25
C GLY A 43 3.48 -3.43 1.39
N HIS A 44 4.47 -2.55 1.20
CA HIS A 44 4.88 -1.59 2.21
C HIS A 44 3.80 -0.55 2.50
N LEU A 45 3.15 0.00 1.46
CA LEU A 45 2.05 0.94 1.61
C LEU A 45 0.83 0.30 2.27
N ALA A 46 0.46 -0.92 1.88
CA ALA A 46 -0.66 -1.64 2.47
C ALA A 46 -0.44 -1.91 3.97
N TYR A 47 0.78 -2.32 4.35
CA TYR A 47 1.14 -2.45 5.76
C TYR A 47 1.05 -1.11 6.49
N PHE A 48 1.60 -0.04 5.91
CA PHE A 48 1.62 1.27 6.56
C PHE A 48 0.21 1.82 6.83
N GLU A 49 -0.71 1.64 5.88
CA GLU A 49 -2.10 2.03 6.06
C GLU A 49 -2.80 1.24 7.17
N GLN A 50 -2.57 -0.08 7.27
CA GLN A 50 -3.10 -0.89 8.37
C GLN A 50 -2.50 -0.45 9.71
N LEU A 51 -1.17 -0.32 9.78
CA LEU A 51 -0.48 0.05 11.01
C LEU A 51 -1.00 1.39 11.53
N THR A 52 -1.00 2.43 10.69
CA THR A 52 -1.33 3.79 11.10
C THR A 52 -2.82 3.98 11.37
N TRP A 53 -3.68 3.60 10.43
CA TRP A 53 -5.10 3.93 10.49
C TRP A 53 -5.96 2.88 11.19
N CYS A 54 -5.54 1.62 11.22
CA CYS A 54 -6.32 0.54 11.81
C CYS A 54 -5.75 0.10 13.16
N GLU A 55 -4.46 -0.22 13.24
CA GLU A 55 -3.86 -0.78 14.45
C GLU A 55 -3.60 0.31 15.49
N LEU A 56 -2.82 1.34 15.15
CA LEU A 56 -2.46 2.42 16.10
C LEU A 56 -3.67 3.28 16.47
N ALA A 57 -4.49 3.67 15.49
CA ALA A 57 -5.63 4.56 15.74
C ALA A 57 -6.86 3.85 16.33
N GLN A 58 -7.03 2.54 16.10
CA GLN A 58 -8.28 1.83 16.42
C GLN A 58 -8.11 0.45 17.07
N GLY A 59 -6.88 -0.06 17.22
CA GLY A 59 -6.62 -1.40 17.75
C GLY A 59 -7.10 -2.55 16.86
N LYS A 60 -7.24 -2.33 15.54
CA LYS A 60 -7.80 -3.30 14.59
C LYS A 60 -6.76 -3.77 13.57
N THR A 61 -6.61 -5.08 13.45
CA THR A 61 -5.88 -5.72 12.35
C THR A 61 -6.86 -6.17 11.28
N VAL A 62 -6.71 -5.66 10.06
CA VAL A 62 -7.62 -5.97 8.92
C VAL A 62 -7.16 -7.23 8.18
N VAL A 63 -5.85 -7.35 7.94
CA VAL A 63 -5.21 -8.48 7.28
C VAL A 63 -4.01 -8.90 8.11
N ALA A 64 -4.12 -10.04 8.80
CA ALA A 64 -3.07 -10.54 9.70
C ALA A 64 -1.71 -10.74 9.00
N GLY A 65 -1.72 -11.13 7.72
CA GLY A 65 -0.52 -11.38 6.94
C GLY A 65 0.21 -10.14 6.43
N LEU A 66 -0.30 -8.93 6.63
CA LEU A 66 0.33 -7.71 6.10
C LEU A 66 1.65 -7.34 6.81
N LYS A 67 1.79 -7.72 8.08
CA LYS A 67 2.95 -7.34 8.90
C LYS A 67 4.31 -7.75 8.32
N LYS A 68 4.35 -8.85 7.55
CA LYS A 68 5.56 -9.35 6.89
C LYS A 68 6.08 -8.43 5.77
N TYR A 69 5.29 -7.44 5.34
CA TYR A 69 5.68 -6.47 4.30
C TYR A 69 6.11 -5.10 4.89
N GLY A 70 6.20 -4.99 6.22
CA GLY A 70 6.36 -3.71 6.88
C GLY A 70 7.77 -3.15 6.96
N PHE A 71 8.73 -3.97 7.35
CA PHE A 71 10.16 -3.68 7.22
C PHE A 71 10.75 -4.97 6.65
N GLY A 72 11.34 -4.87 5.46
CA GLY A 72 11.69 -6.00 4.58
C GLY A 72 12.26 -7.23 5.28
#